data_AF-A0A1R1AND3-F1
#
_entry.id   AF-A0A1R1AND3-F1
#
_cell.length_a   1.000
_cell.length_b   1.000
_cell.length_c   1.000
_cell.angle_alpha   90.00
_cell.angle_beta   90.00
_cell.angle_gamma   90.00
#
_symmetry.space_group_name_H-M   'P 1'
#
loop_
_entity.id
_entity.type
_entity.pdbx_description
1 polymer ?
#
loop_
_entity_poly.entity_id
_entity_poly.type
_entity_poly.pdbx_seq_one_letter_code
_entity_poly.pdbx_strand_id
1 'polypeptide(L)'
;MRKRRVRRAGTLFRPKGIRPKISAGKMFWEFHLTDVDPWPSIPHGHSLDPKGFKLDVDTGDIYLIKTRQRVGKAKEKDMIELLTDVKFAAFLKRAREVYTGSSTQKYLATYRRRRLSSVFLVTLEYDIN
;
A
#
# COMPACT_ATOMS: atom_id res chain seq x y z
N MET A 1 -2.88 49.67 -16.77
CA MET A 1 -3.34 48.28 -17.02
C MET A 1 -2.79 47.33 -15.95
N ARG A 2 -3.64 46.79 -15.05
CA ARG A 2 -3.22 45.83 -14.01
C ARG A 2 -3.26 44.41 -14.57
N LYS A 3 -2.11 43.75 -14.69
CA LYS A 3 -2.05 42.32 -15.06
C LYS A 3 -2.62 41.48 -13.91
N ARG A 4 -3.83 40.95 -14.09
CA ARG A 4 -4.43 39.96 -13.20
C ARG A 4 -3.53 38.71 -13.19
N ARG A 5 -2.82 38.45 -12.08
CA ARG A 5 -2.19 37.15 -11.84
C ARG A 5 -3.31 36.11 -11.71
N VAL A 6 -3.45 35.25 -12.71
CA VAL A 6 -4.22 34.01 -12.60
C VAL A 6 -3.51 33.16 -11.55
N ARG A 7 -4.07 33.07 -10.35
CA ARG A 7 -3.66 32.05 -9.37
C ARG A 7 -4.04 30.71 -10.00
N ARG A 8 -3.09 30.00 -10.61
CA ARG A 8 -3.27 28.58 -10.89
C ARG A 8 -3.50 27.91 -9.55
N ALA A 9 -4.74 27.48 -9.32
CA ALA A 9 -5.06 26.50 -8.29
C ALA A 9 -4.29 25.21 -8.65
N GLY A 10 -3.04 25.14 -8.22
CA GLY A 10 -2.24 23.93 -8.24
C GLY A 10 -2.67 23.05 -7.08
N THR A 11 -3.93 22.62 -7.06
CA THR A 11 -4.36 21.47 -6.27
C THR A 11 -3.68 20.27 -6.92
N LEU A 12 -2.42 20.03 -6.53
CA LEU A 12 -1.71 18.79 -6.86
C LEU A 12 -2.66 17.65 -6.50
N PHE A 13 -3.08 16.91 -7.51
CA PHE A 13 -3.93 15.74 -7.42
C PHE A 13 -3.23 14.71 -6.52
N ARG A 14 -3.38 14.85 -5.21
CA ARG A 14 -2.90 13.85 -4.25
C ARG A 14 -3.80 12.63 -4.45
N PRO A 15 -3.28 11.46 -4.86
CA PRO A 15 -4.10 10.28 -5.01
C PRO A 15 -4.78 9.99 -3.67
N LYS A 16 -6.09 9.72 -3.69
CA LYS A 16 -6.89 9.36 -2.51
C LYS A 16 -6.22 8.17 -1.80
N GLY A 17 -5.62 8.41 -0.64
CA GLY A 17 -5.11 7.36 0.24
C GLY A 17 -6.12 7.01 1.33
N ILE A 18 -5.87 5.91 2.05
CA ILE A 18 -6.65 5.52 3.23
C ILE A 18 -5.75 5.33 4.44
N ARG A 19 -6.34 5.54 5.63
CA ARG A 19 -5.69 5.36 6.93
C ARG A 19 -6.57 4.50 7.82
N PRO A 20 -6.46 3.16 7.73
CA PRO A 20 -7.19 2.26 8.61
C PRO A 20 -6.89 2.58 10.08
N LYS A 21 -7.89 2.47 10.95
CA LYS A 21 -7.70 2.58 12.41
C LYS A 21 -7.23 1.25 13.03
N ILE A 22 -6.51 0.45 12.24
CA ILE A 22 -5.99 -0.87 12.61
C ILE A 22 -4.47 -0.73 12.61
N SER A 23 -3.85 -1.06 13.73
CA SER A 23 -2.40 -1.05 13.83
C SER A 23 -1.82 -2.38 13.37
N ALA A 24 -0.72 -2.35 12.64
CA ALA A 24 0.06 -3.55 12.33
C ALA A 24 1.52 -3.31 12.72
N GLY A 25 2.11 -4.22 13.51
CA GLY A 25 3.47 -4.03 14.02
C GLY A 25 3.61 -2.82 14.95
N LYS A 26 2.56 -2.55 15.75
CA LYS A 26 2.48 -1.41 16.68
C LYS A 26 2.52 -0.02 16.02
N MET A 27 2.25 0.07 14.72
CA MET A 27 2.19 1.33 13.97
C MET A 27 0.88 1.43 13.22
N PHE A 28 0.46 2.66 12.94
CA PHE A 28 -0.63 2.97 12.02
C PHE A 28 -0.07 3.34 10.65
N TRP A 29 -0.86 3.04 9.61
CA TRP A 29 -0.39 3.05 8.23
C TRP A 29 -1.28 3.90 7.33
N GLU A 30 -0.65 4.64 6.43
CA GLU A 30 -1.29 5.30 5.29
C GLU A 30 -0.96 4.54 4.01
N PHE A 31 -1.96 4.31 3.18
CA PHE A 31 -1.79 3.60 1.91
C PHE A 31 -2.27 4.50 0.77
N HIS A 32 -1.53 4.57 -0.33
CA HIS A 32 -1.94 5.33 -1.50
C HIS A 32 -2.39 4.41 -2.64
N LEU A 33 -3.39 4.88 -3.39
CA LEU A 33 -3.94 4.12 -4.51
C LEU A 33 -2.92 3.98 -5.65
N THR A 34 -2.12 5.03 -5.84
CA THR A 34 -1.01 5.09 -6.77
C THR A 34 0.19 5.69 -6.05
N ASP A 35 1.23 4.89 -5.87
CA ASP A 35 2.53 5.36 -5.39
C ASP A 35 3.52 5.45 -6.55
N VAL A 36 4.44 6.42 -6.45
CA VAL A 36 5.55 6.53 -7.41
C VAL A 36 6.47 5.31 -7.34
N ASP A 37 6.60 4.71 -6.16
CA ASP A 37 7.45 3.54 -5.90
C ASP A 37 6.57 2.32 -5.55
N PRO A 38 6.61 1.22 -6.31
CA PRO A 38 5.84 0.02 -6.00
C PRO A 38 6.40 -0.83 -4.83
N TRP A 39 7.55 -0.46 -4.27
CA TRP A 39 8.20 -1.22 -3.20
C TRP A 39 7.67 -0.88 -1.80
N PRO A 40 7.57 -1.84 -0.85
CA PRO A 40 7.82 -3.29 -1.02
C PRO A 40 6.64 -4.03 -1.68
N SER A 41 5.42 -3.57 -1.53
CA SER A 41 4.23 -4.20 -2.12
C SER A 41 3.30 -3.15 -2.74
N ILE A 42 2.29 -3.62 -3.46
CA ILE A 42 1.24 -2.76 -4.04
C ILE A 42 -0.12 -3.09 -3.40
N PRO A 43 -0.70 -2.14 -2.64
CA PRO A 43 -0.06 -0.95 -2.07
C PRO A 43 0.93 -1.38 -0.97
N HIS A 44 1.72 -0.44 -0.47
CA HIS A 44 2.50 -0.61 0.75
C HIS A 44 2.06 0.44 1.77
N GLY A 45 2.21 0.11 3.05
CA GLY A 45 1.85 1.03 4.13
C GLY A 45 2.99 2.00 4.42
N HIS A 46 2.70 3.28 4.53
CA HIS A 46 3.60 4.30 5.07
C HIS A 46 3.28 4.52 6.55
N SER A 47 4.27 4.37 7.43
CA SER A 47 4.03 4.59 8.86
C SER A 47 3.70 6.05 9.15
N LEU A 48 2.62 6.26 9.90
CA LEU A 48 2.17 7.60 10.32
C LEU A 48 3.03 8.13 11.48
N ASP A 49 3.26 7.27 12.47
CA ASP A 49 4.07 7.54 13.66
C ASP A 49 4.61 6.22 14.25
N PRO A 50 5.93 6.08 14.48
CA PRO A 50 6.99 6.93 13.93
C PRO A 50 7.02 6.88 12.40
N LYS A 51 7.41 7.98 11.76
CA LYS A 51 7.62 8.00 10.30
C LYS A 51 8.88 7.25 9.91
N GLY A 52 8.97 6.84 8.65
CA GLY A 52 10.20 6.29 8.07
C GLY A 52 10.18 4.78 7.83
N PHE A 53 9.01 4.14 8.01
CA PHE A 53 8.84 2.71 7.79
C PHE A 53 7.86 2.43 6.66
N LYS A 54 8.07 1.30 5.98
CA LYS A 54 7.14 0.72 5.02
C LYS A 54 6.68 -0.66 5.48
N LEU A 55 5.36 -0.90 5.42
CA LEU A 55 4.75 -2.21 5.59
C LEU A 55 4.55 -2.88 4.24
N ASP A 56 5.04 -4.10 4.12
CA ASP A 56 4.70 -5.00 3.03
C ASP A 56 3.36 -5.67 3.33
N VAL A 57 2.33 -5.36 2.54
CA VAL A 57 0.95 -5.82 2.76
C VAL A 57 0.81 -7.32 2.49
N ASP A 58 1.67 -7.88 1.66
CA ASP A 58 1.58 -9.29 1.26
C ASP A 58 2.21 -10.22 2.32
N THR A 59 3.21 -9.73 3.05
CA THR A 59 3.99 -10.56 3.99
C THR A 59 3.94 -10.10 5.44
N GLY A 60 3.53 -8.85 5.67
CA GLY A 60 3.61 -8.18 6.97
C GLY A 60 5.03 -7.75 7.35
N ASP A 61 6.04 -7.91 6.49
CA ASP A 61 7.39 -7.45 6.78
C ASP A 61 7.45 -5.92 6.84
N ILE A 62 8.26 -5.39 7.77
CA ILE A 62 8.42 -3.96 8.00
C ILE A 62 9.84 -3.56 7.66
N TYR A 63 9.99 -2.51 6.87
CA TYR A 63 11.27 -2.04 6.35
C TYR A 63 11.52 -0.58 6.71
N LEU A 64 12.78 -0.22 6.93
CA LEU A 64 13.21 1.17 6.96
C LEU A 64 13.23 1.74 5.54
N ILE A 65 12.65 2.92 5.34
CA ILE A 65 12.63 3.59 4.03
C ILE A 65 14.04 3.91 3.55
N LYS A 66 14.90 4.40 4.46
CA LYS A 66 16.26 4.88 4.11
C LYS A 66 17.18 3.77 3.62
N THR A 67 17.13 2.60 4.24
CA THR A 67 18.08 1.51 4.00
C THR A 67 17.46 0.32 3.27
N ARG A 68 16.12 0.28 3.16
CA ARG A 68 15.34 -0.89 2.72
C ARG A 68 15.61 -2.15 3.52
N GLN A 69 16.23 -2.02 4.70
CA GLN A 69 16.49 -3.14 5.59
C GLN A 69 15.19 -3.54 6.30
N ARG A 70 14.94 -4.85 6.36
CA ARG A 70 13.86 -5.41 7.17
C ARG A 70 14.20 -5.23 8.65
N VAL A 71 13.31 -4.58 9.39
CA VAL A 71 13.49 -4.24 10.81
C VAL A 71 12.44 -4.88 11.71
N GLY A 72 11.42 -5.49 11.12
CA GLY A 72 10.40 -6.18 11.89
C GLY A 72 9.41 -6.93 11.00
N LYS A 73 8.40 -7.47 11.66
CA LYS A 73 7.26 -8.12 11.03
C LYS A 73 6.02 -7.84 11.88
N ALA A 74 4.94 -7.41 11.23
CA ALA A 74 3.63 -7.33 11.85
C ALA A 74 3.18 -8.72 12.30
N LYS A 75 2.41 -8.78 13.39
CA LYS A 75 1.83 -10.06 13.82
C LYS A 75 0.78 -10.50 12.82
N GLU A 76 0.66 -11.81 12.65
CA GLU A 76 -0.31 -12.39 11.73
C GLU A 76 -1.74 -11.92 12.03
N LYS A 77 -2.14 -11.90 13.31
CA LYS A 77 -3.46 -11.39 13.72
C LYS A 77 -3.72 -9.95 13.28
N ASP A 78 -2.71 -9.07 13.34
CA ASP A 78 -2.84 -7.66 12.97
C ASP A 78 -2.98 -7.54 11.44
N MET A 79 -2.27 -8.40 10.69
CA MET A 79 -2.38 -8.48 9.24
C MET A 79 -3.75 -9.00 8.82
N ILE A 80 -4.28 -10.05 9.47
CA ILE A 80 -5.62 -10.57 9.20
C ILE A 80 -6.66 -9.49 9.47
N GLU A 81 -6.60 -8.81 10.60
CA GLU A 81 -7.53 -7.72 10.93
C GLU A 81 -7.48 -6.61 9.87
N LEU A 82 -6.29 -6.18 9.47
CA LEU A 82 -6.10 -5.18 8.42
C LEU A 82 -6.66 -5.64 7.06
N LEU A 83 -6.34 -6.87 6.64
CA LEU A 83 -6.71 -7.42 5.33
C LEU A 83 -8.21 -7.74 5.21
N THR A 84 -8.87 -8.03 6.33
CA THR A 84 -10.30 -8.34 6.38
C THR A 84 -11.18 -7.12 6.64
N ASP A 85 -10.60 -5.95 6.96
CA ASP A 85 -11.34 -4.68 6.99
C ASP A 85 -11.94 -4.39 5.61
N VAL A 86 -13.26 -4.24 5.56
CA VAL A 86 -14.02 -4.12 4.30
C VAL A 86 -13.52 -2.94 3.46
N LYS A 87 -13.18 -1.81 4.09
CA LYS A 87 -12.72 -0.61 3.37
C LYS A 87 -11.31 -0.81 2.85
N PHE A 88 -10.43 -1.42 3.65
CA PHE A 88 -9.07 -1.74 3.26
C PHE A 88 -9.03 -2.79 2.15
N ALA A 89 -9.81 -3.87 2.24
CA ALA A 89 -9.90 -4.91 1.23
C ALA A 89 -10.35 -4.36 -0.13
N ALA A 90 -11.39 -3.51 -0.15
CA ALA A 90 -11.85 -2.85 -1.36
C ALA A 90 -10.77 -1.91 -1.96
N PHE A 91 -10.05 -1.19 -1.09
CA PHE A 91 -8.95 -0.33 -1.50
C PHE A 91 -7.76 -1.12 -2.07
N LEU A 92 -7.37 -2.22 -1.42
CA LEU A 92 -6.31 -3.13 -1.84
C LEU A 92 -6.58 -3.68 -3.24
N LYS A 93 -7.81 -4.15 -3.48
CA LYS A 93 -8.26 -4.59 -4.81
C LYS A 93 -8.09 -3.47 -5.84
N ARG A 94 -8.60 -2.28 -5.52
CA ARG A 94 -8.55 -1.13 -6.43
C ARG A 94 -7.13 -0.68 -6.73
N ALA A 95 -6.24 -0.66 -5.74
CA ALA A 95 -4.83 -0.34 -5.93
C ALA A 95 -4.18 -1.32 -6.90
N ARG A 96 -4.37 -2.63 -6.69
CA ARG A 96 -3.81 -3.66 -7.57
C ARG A 96 -4.36 -3.58 -9.00
N GLU A 97 -5.65 -3.31 -9.19
CA GLU A 97 -6.26 -3.08 -10.52
C GLU A 97 -5.62 -1.91 -11.28
N VAL A 98 -5.33 -0.81 -10.60
CA VAL A 98 -4.67 0.35 -11.23
C VAL A 98 -3.26 0.01 -11.71
N TYR A 99 -2.54 -0.85 -10.97
CA TYR A 99 -1.22 -1.32 -11.36
C TYR A 99 -1.23 -2.42 -12.43
N THR A 100 -2.26 -3.27 -12.48
CA THR A 100 -2.41 -4.29 -13.55
C THR A 100 -2.90 -3.70 -14.86
N GLY A 101 -3.74 -2.67 -14.81
CA GLY A 101 -4.27 -1.96 -15.99
C GLY A 101 -3.34 -0.88 -16.56
N SER A 102 -2.24 -0.54 -15.88
CA SER A 102 -1.17 0.28 -16.43
C SER A 102 -0.10 -0.61 -17.08
N SER A 103 0.73 -0.08 -17.98
CA SER A 103 1.85 -0.80 -18.65
C SER A 103 2.92 -1.40 -17.70
N THR A 104 2.65 -1.36 -16.40
CA THR A 104 3.40 -1.85 -15.24
C THR A 104 3.25 -3.36 -15.00
N GLN A 105 2.59 -4.10 -15.90
CA GLN A 105 2.40 -5.55 -15.83
C GLN A 105 3.72 -6.34 -15.63
N LYS A 106 4.84 -5.79 -16.11
CA LYS A 106 6.20 -6.35 -15.96
C LYS A 106 6.68 -6.42 -14.49
N TYR A 107 6.20 -5.51 -13.62
CA TYR A 107 6.65 -5.41 -12.23
C TYR A 107 5.94 -6.40 -11.31
N LEU A 108 4.62 -6.57 -11.46
CA LEU A 108 3.84 -7.58 -10.73
C LEU A 108 4.32 -9.00 -11.04
N ALA A 109 4.66 -9.28 -12.30
CA ALA A 109 5.22 -10.57 -12.72
C ALA A 109 6.60 -10.85 -12.10
N THR A 110 7.45 -9.82 -11.97
CA THR A 110 8.79 -9.93 -11.36
C THR A 110 8.70 -10.16 -9.85
N TYR A 111 7.72 -9.53 -9.18
CA TYR A 111 7.52 -9.66 -7.73
C TYR A 111 6.91 -11.03 -7.36
N ARG A 112 5.88 -11.48 -8.10
CA ARG A 112 5.26 -12.81 -7.93
C ARG A 112 6.26 -13.95 -8.07
N ARG A 113 7.25 -13.82 -8.97
CA ARG A 113 8.25 -14.88 -9.23
C ARG A 113 9.28 -15.06 -8.11
N ARG A 114 9.43 -14.09 -7.19
CA ARG A 114 10.44 -14.11 -6.12
C ARG A 114 9.93 -14.61 -4.77
N ARG A 115 8.64 -14.92 -4.60
CA ARG A 115 8.03 -15.04 -3.25
C ARG A 115 6.90 -16.07 -3.13
N LEU A 116 7.17 -17.33 -3.49
CA LEU A 116 6.35 -18.45 -3.01
C LEU A 116 6.88 -18.91 -1.64
N SER A 117 6.39 -18.28 -0.57
CA SER A 117 6.33 -18.90 0.75
C SER A 117 4.87 -18.91 1.17
N SER A 118 4.33 -20.09 1.49
CA SER A 118 2.91 -20.49 1.59
C SER A 118 2.03 -19.78 2.65
N VAL A 119 2.22 -18.49 2.91
CA VAL A 119 1.41 -17.77 3.90
C VAL A 119 0.87 -16.52 3.21
N PHE A 120 -0.45 -16.34 3.20
CA PHE A 120 -1.22 -15.23 2.58
C PHE A 120 -1.76 -15.41 1.14
N LEU A 121 -2.22 -16.62 0.79
CA LEU A 121 -3.17 -16.83 -0.32
C LEU A 121 -4.64 -16.59 0.10
N VAL A 122 -4.94 -15.55 0.89
CA VAL A 122 -6.31 -15.28 1.40
C VAL A 122 -6.86 -13.93 0.89
N THR A 123 -6.56 -13.54 -0.34
CA THR A 123 -7.21 -12.35 -0.95
C THR A 123 -7.70 -12.54 -2.38
N LEU A 124 -7.83 -13.79 -2.86
CA LEU A 124 -8.36 -14.06 -4.21
C LEU A 124 -9.73 -14.75 -4.23
N GLU A 125 -10.29 -15.14 -3.08
CA GLU A 125 -11.58 -15.87 -3.01
C GLU A 125 -12.68 -15.07 -2.27
N TYR A 126 -12.76 -13.76 -2.51
CA TYR A 126 -14.02 -13.05 -2.28
C TYR A 126 -14.73 -12.88 -3.62
N ASP A 127 -15.19 -14.02 -4.15
CA ASP A 127 -16.33 -14.05 -5.07
C ASP A 127 -17.57 -13.71 -4.25
N ILE A 128 -18.05 -12.50 -4.47
CA ILE A 128 -19.37 -12.05 -4.04
C ILE A 128 -20.35 -12.73 -5.01
N ASN A 129 -20.98 -13.81 -4.55
CA ASN A 129 -22.30 -14.21 -5.06
C ASN A 129 -23.38 -13.42 -4.31
#